data_AF-A0A1Q2YGX0-F1
#
_entry.id   AF-A0A1Q2YGX0-F1
#
_cell.length_a   1.000
_cell.length_b   1.000
_cell.length_c   1.000
_cell.angle_alpha   90.00
_cell.angle_beta   90.00
_cell.angle_gamma   90.00
#
_symmetry.space_group_name_H-M   'P 1'
#
loop_
_entity.id
_entity.type
_entity.pdbx_description
1 polymer ?
#
loop_
_entity_poly.entity_id
_entity_poly.type
_entity_poly.pdbx_seq_one_letter_code
_entity_poly.pdbx_strand_id
1 'polypeptide(L)'
;MSFHDIKYIELGDNETVEKKRGFFSVKKLVFLVFAALAVGFFHPYTNCFSEVGKASSTSVSDSVLCPIPSKVPIKEHDVVQYILTDKEYQKGVIDRFSKSLQVKTVIYDNTKDYSEMQKFHDYLEESFPLVYKTANVYKVNTYGLVFHFPGSNENLKPIMLAAHMDTVPIGDPSDWNENPFSGRFDGDKFYGRGASDCKNLLVGLMEATEKLIADGKSDFERGVILAFGYDEEASGWQGAYHIGQFIEEKFGANSIEAIVDEGPVMFLDFMGDYYSMIISGEKGYSDLTVEVNTPGGHSSLPKDHTSIGMISRFIYDYENDPFEAILVPENPMMGFFECAAEQGHLPKPLADAGKSARSDKKARDVILSYSHDNTFLKYLLRTSQAIDIINGGDKANSLPRSVTAVINHRIIYGNDFDTIWSKAAKHGTTVANKYNIGLTVNDEVLFPETENGNMVISYFGTPLKTAKATSTESEFWGEFTGLIKSFYEDEVFPEKFETGAKNFIITPSIMTGNTDTRHYWNLTDNIFRVQPGSLNIFDANVHGPNEWVDLTTHLQSISFYYNYISHFSIKGE
;
A
#
# COMPACT_ATOMS: atom_id res chain seq x y z
N MET A 1 -7.83 -26.64 57.79
CA MET A 1 -7.67 -27.98 57.17
C MET A 1 -7.80 -27.76 55.67
N SER A 2 -6.74 -27.68 54.86
CA SER A 2 -5.32 -28.05 55.03
C SER A 2 -5.06 -29.55 55.27
N PHE A 3 -4.58 -30.19 54.20
CA PHE A 3 -3.54 -31.22 54.07
C PHE A 3 -2.95 -30.96 52.66
N HIS A 4 -1.70 -30.48 52.54
CA HIS A 4 -0.48 -31.29 52.32
C HIS A 4 -0.49 -32.10 51.02
N ASP A 5 0.59 -32.25 50.23
CA ASP A 5 1.92 -31.62 50.06
C ASP A 5 2.81 -32.73 49.44
N ILE A 6 3.60 -32.43 48.41
CA ILE A 6 4.81 -33.12 47.88
C ILE A 6 5.06 -32.46 46.51
N LYS A 7 5.95 -31.47 46.38
CA LYS A 7 7.44 -31.46 46.39
C LYS A 7 8.12 -31.85 45.08
N TYR A 8 8.99 -30.95 44.64
CA TYR A 8 9.88 -31.02 43.48
C TYR A 8 11.00 -32.05 43.65
N ILE A 9 11.59 -32.46 42.53
CA ILE A 9 12.95 -33.04 42.46
C ILE A 9 13.72 -32.28 41.37
N GLU A 10 14.80 -31.60 41.78
CA GLU A 10 15.87 -31.17 40.88
C GLU A 10 16.98 -32.24 40.89
N LEU A 11 17.69 -32.39 39.76
CA LEU A 11 18.99 -33.07 39.70
C LEU A 11 19.91 -32.23 38.81
N GLY A 12 21.06 -31.82 39.36
CA GLY A 12 21.96 -30.84 38.76
C GLY A 12 23.10 -31.42 37.91
N ASP A 13 24.05 -30.54 37.61
CA ASP A 13 25.11 -30.70 36.60
C ASP A 13 26.07 -31.88 36.79
N ASN A 14 26.76 -32.24 35.69
CA ASN A 14 28.15 -32.68 35.76
C ASN A 14 28.95 -32.37 34.49
N GLU A 15 30.25 -32.19 34.71
CA GLU A 15 31.19 -31.41 33.90
C GLU A 15 31.50 -31.87 32.46
N THR A 16 31.93 -30.86 31.69
CA THR A 16 32.66 -30.87 30.42
C THR A 16 33.69 -31.99 30.17
N VAL A 17 33.77 -32.46 28.91
CA VAL A 17 35.01 -33.02 28.32
C VAL A 17 35.20 -32.53 26.87
N GLU A 18 36.25 -31.74 26.61
CA GLU A 18 36.75 -31.50 25.24
C GLU A 18 37.41 -32.77 24.67
N LYS A 19 37.24 -33.06 23.37
CA LYS A 19 38.29 -33.73 22.58
C LYS A 19 38.23 -33.39 21.08
N LYS A 20 39.41 -33.31 20.47
CA LYS A 20 39.66 -32.70 19.15
C LYS A 20 39.96 -33.73 18.06
N ARG A 21 39.60 -33.35 16.81
CA ARG A 21 40.10 -33.85 15.49
C ARG A 21 39.77 -35.29 15.08
N GLY A 22 39.39 -35.43 13.79
CA GLY A 22 39.20 -36.72 13.11
C GLY A 22 38.75 -36.57 11.66
N PHE A 23 39.63 -36.10 10.77
CA PHE A 23 39.35 -35.97 9.33
C PHE A 23 39.74 -37.25 8.60
N PHE A 24 38.84 -37.93 7.89
CA PHE A 24 39.11 -38.67 6.64
C PHE A 24 37.82 -39.19 6.00
N SER A 25 37.83 -39.37 4.67
CA SER A 25 36.76 -40.03 3.91
C SER A 25 37.26 -41.34 3.29
N VAL A 26 36.36 -42.23 2.87
CA VAL A 26 36.46 -43.02 1.62
C VAL A 26 35.14 -43.77 1.34
N LYS A 27 34.85 -44.03 0.06
CA LYS A 27 33.67 -44.77 -0.46
C LYS A 27 33.95 -46.31 -0.39
N LYS A 28 33.14 -47.30 -0.83
CA LYS A 28 32.27 -47.41 -2.02
C LYS A 28 31.71 -48.84 -2.12
N LEU A 29 30.46 -49.03 -2.58
CA LEU A 29 29.96 -50.20 -3.36
C LEU A 29 28.56 -49.79 -3.90
N VAL A 30 28.28 -49.54 -5.21
CA VAL A 30 28.37 -50.35 -6.46
C VAL A 30 27.25 -51.42 -6.46
N PHE A 31 26.36 -51.58 -7.45
CA PHE A 31 26.38 -51.45 -8.94
C PHE A 31 25.50 -50.28 -9.49
N LEU A 32 25.67 -49.66 -10.70
CA LEU A 32 25.92 -50.09 -12.10
C LEU A 32 24.67 -50.72 -12.77
N VAL A 33 24.33 -50.59 -14.07
CA VAL A 33 24.95 -50.08 -15.33
C VAL A 33 23.78 -49.83 -16.35
N PHE A 34 23.73 -49.07 -17.47
CA PHE A 34 24.48 -48.04 -18.25
C PHE A 34 23.41 -47.30 -19.15
N ALA A 35 23.56 -46.21 -19.94
CA ALA A 35 24.53 -45.72 -20.96
C ALA A 35 24.54 -46.51 -22.30
N ALA A 36 24.67 -45.95 -23.52
CA ALA A 36 24.83 -44.56 -24.02
C ALA A 36 24.34 -44.44 -25.51
N LEU A 37 24.06 -43.26 -26.11
CA LEU A 37 24.91 -42.44 -27.02
C LEU A 37 25.70 -43.19 -28.14
N ALA A 38 25.86 -42.71 -29.39
CA ALA A 38 25.29 -41.56 -30.15
C ALA A 38 25.68 -41.59 -31.68
N VAL A 39 25.24 -40.59 -32.45
CA VAL A 39 25.76 -40.09 -33.77
C VAL A 39 25.60 -40.95 -35.05
N GLY A 40 25.14 -40.33 -36.15
CA GLY A 40 25.28 -40.84 -37.53
C GLY A 40 24.51 -40.02 -38.59
N PHE A 41 25.20 -39.49 -39.62
CA PHE A 41 24.60 -38.76 -40.76
C PHE A 41 23.95 -39.71 -41.79
N PHE A 42 22.84 -39.31 -42.43
CA PHE A 42 22.81 -38.88 -43.85
C PHE A 42 21.41 -38.39 -44.31
N HIS A 43 21.39 -37.56 -45.36
CA HIS A 43 20.20 -37.09 -46.11
C HIS A 43 20.00 -37.98 -47.39
N PRO A 44 18.96 -37.81 -48.26
CA PRO A 44 18.02 -36.68 -48.40
C PRO A 44 16.52 -37.06 -48.61
N TYR A 45 15.63 -36.07 -48.72
CA TYR A 45 14.72 -35.97 -49.88
C TYR A 45 14.23 -34.52 -50.13
N THR A 46 14.22 -34.17 -51.41
CA THR A 46 13.95 -32.90 -52.11
C THR A 46 12.84 -31.94 -51.64
N ASN A 47 13.19 -30.65 -51.61
CA ASN A 47 12.53 -29.48 -52.22
C ASN A 47 10.98 -29.33 -52.15
N CYS A 48 10.56 -28.21 -51.56
CA CYS A 48 9.78 -27.21 -52.31
C CYS A 48 10.18 -25.78 -51.85
N PHE A 49 10.19 -24.81 -52.77
CA PHE A 49 10.55 -23.40 -52.48
C PHE A 49 9.28 -22.56 -52.28
N SER A 50 9.28 -21.70 -51.26
CA SER A 50 8.53 -20.44 -51.26
C SER A 50 9.35 -19.37 -50.52
N GLU A 51 9.07 -18.09 -50.80
CA GLU A 51 10.10 -17.04 -50.77
C GLU A 51 10.56 -16.61 -49.37
N VAL A 52 11.85 -16.28 -49.27
CA VAL A 52 12.42 -15.64 -48.08
C VAL A 52 12.00 -14.16 -48.04
N GLY A 53 10.85 -13.91 -47.41
CA GLY A 53 10.57 -12.61 -46.83
C GLY A 53 11.65 -12.30 -45.79
N LYS A 54 12.57 -11.37 -46.09
CA LYS A 54 13.53 -10.89 -45.10
C LYS A 54 12.77 -10.13 -44.02
N ALA A 55 12.42 -10.83 -42.94
CA ALA A 55 12.13 -10.18 -41.67
C ALA A 55 13.36 -9.31 -41.34
N SER A 56 13.17 -7.99 -41.36
CA SER A 56 14.21 -7.07 -40.91
C SER A 56 14.55 -7.44 -39.47
N SER A 57 15.83 -7.62 -39.18
CA SER A 57 16.31 -7.55 -37.80
C SER A 57 16.21 -6.09 -37.38
N THR A 58 15.00 -5.65 -37.06
CA THR A 58 14.77 -4.41 -36.32
C THR A 58 15.57 -4.55 -35.04
N SER A 59 16.64 -3.77 -34.94
CA SER A 59 17.30 -3.51 -33.68
C SER A 59 16.22 -3.18 -32.66
N VAL A 60 16.19 -3.90 -31.54
CA VAL A 60 15.57 -3.37 -30.33
C VAL A 60 16.19 -1.98 -30.15
N SER A 61 15.36 -0.94 -30.10
CA SER A 61 15.87 0.41 -29.89
C SER A 61 16.60 0.46 -28.56
N ASP A 62 17.70 1.22 -28.50
CA ASP A 62 18.29 1.71 -27.25
C ASP A 62 17.36 2.79 -26.63
N SER A 63 16.08 2.45 -26.51
CA SER A 63 15.04 3.23 -25.84
C SER A 63 15.20 3.02 -24.35
N VAL A 64 15.60 4.09 -23.66
CA VAL A 64 15.72 4.18 -22.20
C VAL A 64 14.43 3.65 -21.57
N LEU A 65 14.54 2.64 -20.70
CA LEU A 65 13.40 1.97 -20.08
C LEU A 65 12.81 2.79 -18.93
N CYS A 66 13.62 3.65 -18.31
CA CYS A 66 13.21 4.61 -17.31
C CYS A 66 13.91 5.96 -17.53
N PRO A 67 13.28 6.92 -18.23
CA PRO A 67 13.86 8.24 -18.44
C PRO A 67 14.13 8.93 -17.10
N ILE A 68 15.36 9.41 -16.89
CA ILE A 68 15.71 10.20 -15.71
C ILE A 68 14.91 11.51 -15.75
N PRO A 69 14.12 11.86 -14.72
CA PRO A 69 13.40 13.11 -14.68
C PRO A 69 14.35 14.31 -14.79
N SER A 70 14.05 15.22 -15.72
CA SER A 70 14.73 16.51 -15.83
C SER A 70 14.41 17.36 -14.60
N LYS A 71 15.43 17.92 -13.95
CA LYS A 71 15.25 18.82 -12.80
C LYS A 71 14.36 20.01 -13.15
N VAL A 72 13.31 20.23 -12.36
CA VAL A 72 12.43 21.40 -12.47
C VAL A 72 12.88 22.43 -11.43
N PRO A 73 13.27 23.66 -11.82
CA PRO A 73 13.76 24.67 -10.89
C PRO A 73 12.77 24.98 -9.77
N ILE A 74 13.26 24.97 -8.53
CA ILE A 74 12.49 25.35 -7.35
C ILE A 74 12.25 26.87 -7.39
N LYS A 75 11.03 27.28 -7.77
CA LYS A 75 10.62 28.70 -7.82
C LYS A 75 10.79 29.40 -6.46
N GLU A 76 10.67 28.63 -5.38
CA GLU A 76 10.47 29.13 -4.01
C GLU A 76 11.66 28.90 -3.06
N HIS A 77 12.89 28.76 -3.59
CA HIS A 77 14.11 28.43 -2.82
C HIS A 77 14.20 29.12 -1.44
N ASP A 78 14.15 30.45 -1.41
CA ASP A 78 14.27 31.23 -0.17
C ASP A 78 13.18 30.87 0.88
N VAL A 79 11.96 30.55 0.44
CA VAL A 79 10.84 30.20 1.32
C VAL A 79 10.89 28.71 1.73
N VAL A 80 11.32 27.84 0.83
CA VAL A 80 11.61 26.42 1.13
C VAL A 80 12.68 26.32 2.22
N GLN A 81 13.80 27.03 2.05
CA GLN A 81 14.88 27.07 3.05
C GLN A 81 14.45 27.77 4.34
N TYR A 82 13.62 28.82 4.28
CA TYR A 82 13.04 29.44 5.48
C TYR A 82 12.20 28.45 6.30
N ILE A 83 11.29 27.70 5.66
CA ILE A 83 10.48 26.67 6.31
C ILE A 83 11.37 25.58 6.94
N LEU A 84 12.36 25.08 6.20
CA LEU A 84 13.24 24.00 6.63
C LEU A 84 14.23 24.42 7.75
N THR A 85 14.58 25.70 7.87
CA THR A 85 15.66 26.15 8.78
C THR A 85 15.26 27.13 9.89
N ASP A 86 14.25 27.99 9.72
CA ASP A 86 13.96 29.07 10.68
C ASP A 86 13.29 28.56 11.97
N LYS A 87 13.97 28.79 13.10
CA LYS A 87 13.56 28.25 14.40
C LYS A 87 12.46 29.05 15.11
N GLU A 88 12.05 30.21 14.61
CA GLU A 88 10.87 30.91 15.13
C GLU A 88 9.61 30.50 14.36
N TYR A 89 9.69 30.37 13.03
CA TYR A 89 8.62 29.80 12.20
C TYR A 89 8.27 28.37 12.65
N GLN A 90 9.29 27.53 12.86
CA GLN A 90 9.10 26.14 13.26
C GLN A 90 8.39 25.99 14.61
N LYS A 91 8.50 26.96 15.54
CA LYS A 91 7.72 26.92 16.80
C LYS A 91 6.21 27.02 16.55
N GLY A 92 5.80 27.82 15.57
CA GLY A 92 4.39 27.94 15.18
C GLY A 92 3.85 26.65 14.58
N VAL A 93 4.63 26.02 13.70
CA VAL A 93 4.33 24.69 13.13
C VAL A 93 4.26 23.62 14.21
N ILE A 94 5.24 23.57 15.13
CA ILE A 94 5.26 22.62 16.25
C ILE A 94 4.02 22.77 17.14
N ASP A 95 3.63 24.01 17.48
CA ASP A 95 2.46 24.30 18.32
C ASP A 95 1.15 23.89 17.64
N ARG A 96 0.96 24.22 16.35
CA ARG A 96 -0.24 23.81 15.59
C ARG A 96 -0.29 22.30 15.40
N PHE A 97 0.76 21.67 14.86
CA PHE A 97 0.74 20.23 14.63
C PHE A 97 0.58 19.43 15.94
N SER A 98 1.22 19.86 17.04
CA SER A 98 0.99 19.29 18.39
C SER A 98 -0.48 19.37 18.82
N LYS A 99 -1.18 20.47 18.55
CA LYS A 99 -2.61 20.61 18.84
C LYS A 99 -3.49 19.73 17.96
N SER A 100 -3.15 19.53 16.69
CA SER A 100 -3.92 18.67 15.77
C SER A 100 -4.04 17.21 16.26
N LEU A 101 -2.99 16.72 16.92
CA LEU A 101 -2.91 15.38 17.52
C LEU A 101 -3.67 15.25 18.85
N GLN A 102 -4.02 16.36 19.49
CA GLN A 102 -4.84 16.37 20.71
C GLN A 102 -6.35 16.24 20.39
N VAL A 103 -6.76 16.49 19.15
CA VAL A 103 -8.15 16.33 18.69
C VAL A 103 -8.41 14.88 18.28
N LYS A 104 -9.45 14.27 18.88
CA LYS A 104 -9.70 12.82 18.83
C LYS A 104 -10.64 12.40 17.71
N THR A 105 -10.11 12.30 16.50
CA THR A 105 -10.83 11.89 15.28
C THR A 105 -10.82 10.36 15.08
N VAL A 106 -11.01 9.59 16.15
CA VAL A 106 -10.94 8.11 16.10
C VAL A 106 -12.23 7.51 15.54
N ILE A 107 -12.11 6.53 14.65
CA ILE A 107 -13.25 5.76 14.11
C ILE A 107 -13.05 4.24 14.23
N TYR A 108 -14.07 3.50 13.78
CA TYR A 108 -14.15 2.04 13.70
C TYR A 108 -14.99 1.69 12.47
N ASP A 109 -14.87 0.48 11.91
CA ASP A 109 -15.60 0.01 10.70
C ASP A 109 -17.12 0.22 10.77
N ASN A 110 -17.68 0.24 12.00
CA ASN A 110 -19.09 0.37 12.26
C ASN A 110 -19.53 1.75 12.78
N THR A 111 -18.68 2.77 12.81
CA THR A 111 -18.99 4.12 13.34
C THR A 111 -20.30 4.69 12.79
N LYS A 112 -21.10 5.32 13.65
CA LYS A 112 -22.39 5.98 13.32
C LYS A 112 -22.50 7.41 13.81
N ASP A 113 -21.56 7.87 14.64
CA ASP A 113 -21.47 9.23 15.14
C ASP A 113 -20.05 9.72 14.87
N TYR A 114 -19.95 10.78 14.06
CA TYR A 114 -18.70 11.42 13.65
C TYR A 114 -18.57 12.84 14.27
N SER A 115 -19.35 13.15 15.31
CA SER A 115 -19.41 14.51 15.89
C SER A 115 -18.09 15.05 16.45
N GLU A 116 -17.15 14.18 16.81
CA GLU A 116 -15.78 14.58 17.18
C GLU A 116 -15.04 15.27 16.02
N MET A 117 -15.38 14.98 14.75
CA MET A 117 -14.81 15.66 13.58
C MET A 117 -15.08 17.17 13.61
N GLN A 118 -16.22 17.63 14.14
CA GLN A 118 -16.49 19.06 14.25
C GLN A 118 -15.42 19.79 15.07
N LYS A 119 -14.84 19.16 16.10
CA LYS A 119 -13.74 19.75 16.89
C LYS A 119 -12.46 19.92 16.07
N PHE A 120 -12.26 19.07 15.05
CA PHE A 120 -11.15 19.20 14.12
C PHE A 120 -11.41 20.28 13.08
N HIS A 121 -12.66 20.43 12.61
CA HIS A 121 -13.06 21.58 11.79
C HIS A 121 -12.86 22.89 12.54
N ASP A 122 -13.26 22.97 13.82
CA ASP A 122 -13.07 24.14 14.69
C ASP A 122 -11.58 24.48 14.84
N TYR A 123 -10.74 23.47 15.11
CA TYR A 123 -9.28 23.62 15.20
C TYR A 123 -8.65 24.10 13.88
N LEU A 124 -9.08 23.57 12.73
CA LEU A 124 -8.57 23.95 11.41
C LEU A 124 -8.99 25.38 11.05
N GLU A 125 -10.21 25.81 11.39
CA GLU A 125 -10.71 27.16 11.14
C GLU A 125 -10.04 28.21 12.04
N GLU A 126 -9.71 27.87 13.30
CA GLU A 126 -8.91 28.72 14.19
C GLU A 126 -7.44 28.81 13.73
N SER A 127 -6.86 27.71 13.23
CA SER A 127 -5.43 27.60 12.92
C SER A 127 -5.04 28.13 11.53
N PHE A 128 -5.96 28.09 10.56
CA PHE A 128 -5.70 28.43 9.15
C PHE A 128 -6.72 29.45 8.60
N PRO A 129 -6.83 30.64 9.20
CA PRO A 129 -7.87 31.62 8.88
C PRO A 129 -7.73 32.24 7.49
N LEU A 130 -6.54 32.27 6.86
CA LEU A 130 -6.38 32.78 5.50
C LEU A 130 -6.85 31.77 4.46
N VAL A 131 -6.63 30.47 4.68
CA VAL A 131 -7.19 29.37 3.88
C VAL A 131 -8.72 29.44 3.89
N TYR A 132 -9.34 29.44 5.08
CA TYR A 132 -10.80 29.48 5.21
C TYR A 132 -11.44 30.76 4.64
N LYS A 133 -10.72 31.88 4.67
CA LYS A 133 -11.17 33.16 4.10
C LYS A 133 -11.04 33.25 2.57
N THR A 134 -10.09 32.52 1.98
CA THR A 134 -9.75 32.62 0.55
C THR A 134 -10.39 31.50 -0.29
N ALA A 135 -10.55 30.30 0.27
CA ALA A 135 -11.19 29.18 -0.41
C ALA A 135 -12.72 29.28 -0.44
N ASN A 136 -13.33 28.65 -1.44
CA ASN A 136 -14.71 28.19 -1.36
C ASN A 136 -14.73 26.91 -0.54
N VAL A 137 -15.11 26.98 0.73
CA VAL A 137 -15.17 25.82 1.64
C VAL A 137 -16.53 25.13 1.53
N TYR A 138 -16.52 23.81 1.29
CA TYR A 138 -17.71 22.97 1.26
C TYR A 138 -17.61 21.87 2.33
N LYS A 139 -18.70 21.65 3.09
CA LYS A 139 -18.87 20.46 3.93
C LYS A 139 -19.68 19.41 3.16
N VAL A 140 -19.02 18.36 2.70
CA VAL A 140 -19.59 17.25 1.92
C VAL A 140 -19.98 16.12 2.87
N ASN A 141 -21.20 15.58 2.70
CA ASN A 141 -21.79 14.57 3.60
C ASN A 141 -21.57 14.86 5.10
N THR A 142 -21.90 16.07 5.55
CA THR A 142 -21.69 16.57 6.93
C THR A 142 -20.23 16.93 7.28
N TYR A 143 -19.27 16.01 7.10
CA TYR A 143 -17.91 16.18 7.65
C TYR A 143 -16.77 16.18 6.63
N GLY A 144 -16.93 15.69 5.40
CA GLY A 144 -15.88 15.80 4.38
C GLY A 144 -15.60 17.28 4.07
N LEU A 145 -14.33 17.68 3.99
CA LEU A 145 -13.96 19.08 3.70
C LEU A 145 -13.41 19.21 2.28
N VAL A 146 -13.93 20.18 1.53
CA VAL A 146 -13.37 20.55 0.21
C VAL A 146 -13.12 22.05 0.18
N PHE A 147 -11.84 22.43 0.07
CA PHE A 147 -11.38 23.81 -0.10
C PHE A 147 -11.06 24.04 -1.58
N HIS A 148 -11.93 24.75 -2.29
CA HIS A 148 -11.72 25.07 -3.70
C HIS A 148 -11.24 26.52 -3.90
N PHE A 149 -10.00 26.67 -4.31
CA PHE A 149 -9.39 27.91 -4.78
C PHE A 149 -9.57 28.01 -6.31
N PRO A 150 -10.41 28.92 -6.83
CA PRO A 150 -10.67 29.01 -8.26
C PRO A 150 -9.43 29.50 -9.02
N GLY A 151 -9.08 28.81 -10.10
CA GLY A 151 -8.09 29.31 -11.06
C GLY A 151 -8.67 30.41 -11.94
N SER A 152 -7.85 31.41 -12.26
CA SER A 152 -8.22 32.49 -13.19
C SER A 152 -8.14 32.10 -14.68
N ASN A 153 -7.64 30.91 -15.00
CA ASN A 153 -7.58 30.37 -16.37
C ASN A 153 -8.43 29.08 -16.49
N GLU A 154 -9.67 29.23 -16.99
CA GLU A 154 -10.67 28.15 -17.13
C GLU A 154 -10.21 26.96 -18.02
N ASN A 155 -9.12 27.11 -18.78
CA ASN A 155 -8.56 26.04 -19.61
C ASN A 155 -7.65 25.08 -18.83
N LEU A 156 -7.22 25.46 -17.62
CA LEU A 156 -6.35 24.67 -16.76
C LEU A 156 -7.19 23.93 -15.71
N LYS A 157 -7.32 22.61 -15.88
CA LYS A 157 -7.95 21.74 -14.88
C LYS A 157 -7.31 21.96 -13.49
N PRO A 158 -8.08 22.02 -12.39
CA PRO A 158 -7.48 22.15 -11.07
C PRO A 158 -6.60 20.95 -10.70
N ILE A 159 -5.57 21.19 -9.89
CA ILE A 159 -4.90 20.12 -9.14
C ILE A 159 -5.72 19.79 -7.88
N MET A 160 -5.67 18.54 -7.45
CA MET A 160 -6.32 18.08 -6.22
C MET A 160 -5.28 17.43 -5.29
N LEU A 161 -5.28 17.89 -4.04
CA LEU A 161 -4.43 17.38 -2.97
C LEU A 161 -5.33 16.78 -1.89
N ALA A 162 -5.14 15.49 -1.61
CA ALA A 162 -5.98 14.71 -0.72
C ALA A 162 -5.22 14.25 0.54
N ALA A 163 -6.00 14.00 1.59
CA ALA A 163 -5.62 13.39 2.87
C ALA A 163 -6.90 12.99 3.61
N HIS A 164 -6.79 12.37 4.78
CA HIS A 164 -7.94 12.11 5.67
C HIS A 164 -7.80 12.79 7.04
N MET A 165 -8.92 12.92 7.76
CA MET A 165 -9.00 13.53 9.09
C MET A 165 -9.11 12.50 10.21
N ASP A 166 -9.57 11.30 9.90
CA ASP A 166 -9.81 10.20 10.82
C ASP A 166 -8.52 9.48 11.25
N THR A 167 -8.67 8.46 12.10
CA THR A 167 -7.58 7.67 12.68
C THR A 167 -8.10 6.33 13.22
N VAL A 168 -7.32 5.26 13.10
CA VAL A 168 -7.62 3.95 13.71
C VAL A 168 -7.69 4.04 15.24
N PRO A 169 -8.41 3.09 15.89
CA PRO A 169 -8.40 2.92 17.34
C PRO A 169 -7.00 2.83 17.95
N ILE A 170 -6.90 3.21 19.23
CA ILE A 170 -5.63 3.22 19.97
C ILE A 170 -5.24 1.85 20.56
N GLY A 171 -6.07 0.81 20.43
CA GLY A 171 -5.85 -0.47 21.12
C GLY A 171 -6.04 -0.36 22.64
N ASP A 172 -5.24 -1.11 23.41
CA ASP A 172 -5.21 -0.96 24.88
C ASP A 172 -4.38 0.29 25.26
N PRO A 173 -4.91 1.24 26.06
CA PRO A 173 -4.16 2.41 26.49
C PRO A 173 -2.88 2.10 27.28
N SER A 174 -2.69 0.88 27.77
CA SER A 174 -1.47 0.44 28.47
C SER A 174 -0.33 -0.02 27.56
N ASP A 175 -0.57 -0.22 26.25
CA ASP A 175 0.49 -0.44 25.25
C ASP A 175 1.24 0.86 24.88
N TRP A 176 0.69 2.02 25.25
CA TRP A 176 1.28 3.33 25.01
C TRP A 176 2.09 3.82 26.22
N ASN A 177 3.27 4.36 25.97
CA ASN A 177 4.15 4.94 26.99
C ASN A 177 3.58 6.26 27.57
N GLU A 178 2.64 6.89 26.88
CA GLU A 178 1.94 8.12 27.28
C GLU A 178 0.54 8.20 26.65
N ASN A 179 -0.20 9.29 26.93
CA ASN A 179 -1.52 9.52 26.34
C ASN A 179 -1.42 9.57 24.78
N PRO A 180 -2.14 8.73 24.03
CA PRO A 180 -2.11 8.73 22.55
C PRO A 180 -2.51 10.05 21.90
N PHE A 181 -3.16 10.94 22.66
CA PHE A 181 -3.57 12.29 22.25
C PHE A 181 -2.89 13.36 23.11
N SER A 182 -1.62 13.14 23.47
CA SER A 182 -0.78 14.20 24.07
C SER A 182 -0.33 15.21 23.03
N GLY A 183 -0.11 14.76 21.78
CA GLY A 183 0.54 15.54 20.73
C GLY A 183 1.95 15.98 21.12
N ARG A 184 2.61 15.24 22.02
CA ARG A 184 3.87 15.63 22.63
C ARG A 184 4.97 15.73 21.57
N PHE A 185 5.57 16.92 21.49
CA PHE A 185 6.87 17.10 20.83
C PHE A 185 8.00 16.91 21.85
N ASP A 186 9.05 16.14 21.53
CA ASP A 186 10.17 15.89 22.45
C ASP A 186 11.45 16.69 22.15
N GLY A 187 11.51 17.35 20.99
CA GLY A 187 12.69 18.04 20.46
C GLY A 187 13.10 17.57 19.06
N ASP A 188 12.71 16.34 18.69
CA ASP A 188 12.91 15.74 17.36
C ASP A 188 11.57 15.22 16.79
N LYS A 189 10.73 14.61 17.64
CA LYS A 189 9.58 13.81 17.24
C LYS A 189 8.28 14.26 17.88
N PHE A 190 7.19 14.14 17.12
CA PHE A 190 5.82 14.24 17.60
C PHE A 190 5.27 12.85 17.88
N TYR A 191 4.73 12.63 19.09
CA TYR A 191 4.10 11.38 19.50
C TYR A 191 2.57 11.55 19.59
N GLY A 192 1.84 10.64 18.96
CA GLY A 192 0.37 10.59 19.04
C GLY A 192 -0.27 9.80 17.90
N ARG A 193 -1.53 9.38 18.09
CA ARG A 193 -2.32 8.74 17.03
C ARG A 193 -2.62 9.77 15.93
N GLY A 194 -2.29 9.43 14.69
CA GLY A 194 -2.35 10.31 13.53
C GLY A 194 -1.14 11.21 13.35
N ALA A 195 -0.04 10.97 14.07
CA ALA A 195 1.24 11.65 13.84
C ALA A 195 1.84 11.29 12.47
N SER A 196 1.57 10.09 11.96
CA SER A 196 2.07 9.59 10.67
C SER A 196 0.95 9.30 9.67
N ASP A 197 -0.27 9.05 10.16
CA ASP A 197 -1.40 8.58 9.35
C ASP A 197 -2.72 9.27 9.76
N CYS A 198 -3.15 10.37 9.12
CA CYS A 198 -2.46 11.11 8.06
C CYS A 198 -2.46 12.64 8.32
N LYS A 199 -2.54 13.06 9.59
CA LYS A 199 -2.64 14.49 9.97
C LYS A 199 -1.37 15.27 9.67
N ASN A 200 -0.20 14.63 9.59
CA ASN A 200 1.05 15.24 9.13
C ASN A 200 0.96 15.74 7.69
N LEU A 201 0.25 15.01 6.81
CA LEU A 201 -0.03 15.40 5.44
C LEU A 201 -1.10 16.49 5.41
N LEU A 202 -2.26 16.27 6.05
CA LEU A 202 -3.36 17.22 6.08
C LEU A 202 -2.95 18.59 6.66
N VAL A 203 -2.29 18.60 7.82
CA VAL A 203 -1.77 19.83 8.43
C VAL A 203 -0.64 20.41 7.59
N GLY A 204 0.20 19.59 6.97
CA GLY A 204 1.24 20.05 6.04
C GLY A 204 0.69 20.83 4.84
N LEU A 205 -0.40 20.33 4.24
CA LEU A 205 -1.14 20.99 3.15
C LEU A 205 -1.76 22.32 3.60
N MET A 206 -2.35 22.36 4.80
CA MET A 206 -2.97 23.57 5.36
C MET A 206 -1.92 24.63 5.70
N GLU A 207 -0.83 24.26 6.36
CA GLU A 207 0.33 25.11 6.66
C GLU A 207 0.97 25.70 5.40
N ALA A 208 1.19 24.87 4.37
CA ALA A 208 1.73 25.29 3.09
C ALA A 208 0.84 26.33 2.41
N THR A 209 -0.48 26.09 2.40
CA THR A 209 -1.45 26.97 1.73
C THR A 209 -1.68 28.27 2.51
N GLU A 210 -1.73 28.21 3.85
CA GLU A 210 -1.79 29.39 4.72
C GLU A 210 -0.56 30.28 4.55
N LYS A 211 0.64 29.68 4.49
CA LYS A 211 1.90 30.41 4.23
C LYS A 211 1.92 31.04 2.84
N LEU A 212 1.47 30.32 1.81
CA LEU A 212 1.36 30.81 0.43
C LEU A 212 0.45 32.05 0.33
N ILE A 213 -0.72 32.01 0.98
CA ILE A 213 -1.64 33.14 1.02
C ILE A 213 -1.08 34.29 1.87
N ALA A 214 -0.39 34.00 2.99
CA ALA A 214 0.27 35.01 3.83
C ALA A 214 1.39 35.76 3.09
N ASP A 215 2.11 35.08 2.18
CA ASP A 215 3.11 35.67 1.29
C ASP A 215 2.50 36.45 0.10
N GLY A 216 1.16 36.54 0.03
CA GLY A 216 0.42 37.28 -1.00
C GLY A 216 0.13 36.48 -2.27
N LYS A 217 0.45 35.18 -2.32
CA LYS A 217 0.26 34.31 -3.49
C LYS A 217 -1.12 33.65 -3.48
N SER A 218 -2.17 34.48 -3.46
CA SER A 218 -3.59 34.05 -3.53
C SER A 218 -4.19 34.03 -4.94
N ASP A 219 -3.48 34.58 -5.92
CA ASP A 219 -4.01 34.80 -7.28
C ASP A 219 -3.65 33.60 -8.18
N PHE A 220 -4.38 32.51 -7.98
CA PHE A 220 -4.19 31.24 -8.69
C PHE A 220 -4.53 31.35 -10.19
N GLU A 221 -3.67 30.80 -11.05
CA GLU A 221 -3.93 30.65 -12.49
C GLU A 221 -4.65 29.32 -12.78
N ARG A 222 -4.06 28.21 -12.33
CA ARG A 222 -4.72 26.90 -12.26
C ARG A 222 -5.44 26.77 -10.91
N GLY A 223 -6.63 26.19 -10.89
CA GLY A 223 -7.36 25.99 -9.62
C GLY A 223 -6.67 24.97 -8.70
N VAL A 224 -6.95 25.07 -7.40
CA VAL A 224 -6.46 24.14 -6.38
C VAL A 224 -7.64 23.63 -5.57
N ILE A 225 -7.68 22.31 -5.36
CA ILE A 225 -8.64 21.64 -4.48
C ILE A 225 -7.85 20.96 -3.36
N LEU A 226 -8.10 21.32 -2.11
CA LEU A 226 -7.76 20.46 -0.97
C LEU A 226 -9.01 19.66 -0.60
N ALA A 227 -8.89 18.34 -0.45
CA ALA A 227 -10.01 17.44 -0.25
C ALA A 227 -9.72 16.46 0.88
N PHE A 228 -10.46 16.55 2.00
CA PHE A 228 -10.20 15.77 3.20
C PHE A 228 -11.35 14.83 3.55
N GLY A 229 -11.04 13.53 3.54
CA GLY A 229 -11.90 12.45 4.02
C GLY A 229 -12.08 12.46 5.54
N TYR A 230 -13.00 11.63 6.03
CA TYR A 230 -13.26 11.43 7.47
C TYR A 230 -13.68 9.99 7.82
N ASP A 231 -13.52 9.06 6.87
CA ASP A 231 -13.68 7.62 7.11
C ASP A 231 -12.76 6.75 6.23
N GLU A 232 -11.57 7.21 5.85
CA GLU A 232 -10.59 6.41 5.06
C GLU A 232 -10.29 5.09 5.79
N GLU A 233 -10.05 5.16 7.10
CA GLU A 233 -9.77 4.02 7.97
C GLU A 233 -10.95 3.02 8.06
N ALA A 234 -12.12 3.40 7.52
CA ALA A 234 -13.31 2.57 7.30
C ALA A 234 -13.70 2.45 5.81
N SER A 235 -12.73 2.56 4.90
CA SER A 235 -12.81 2.48 3.43
C SER A 235 -13.39 3.68 2.66
N GLY A 236 -13.51 4.85 3.27
CA GLY A 236 -13.78 6.15 2.61
C GLY A 236 -15.22 6.33 2.11
N TRP A 237 -16.18 5.52 2.58
CA TRP A 237 -17.53 5.45 2.02
C TRP A 237 -18.45 6.60 2.44
N GLN A 238 -18.07 7.40 3.45
CA GLN A 238 -18.83 8.54 3.95
C GLN A 238 -18.16 9.88 3.60
N GLY A 239 -16.82 9.91 3.58
CA GLY A 239 -15.98 11.02 3.11
C GLY A 239 -15.74 10.96 1.61
N ALA A 240 -14.66 10.29 1.17
CA ALA A 240 -14.18 10.36 -0.20
C ALA A 240 -15.18 9.91 -1.26
N TYR A 241 -16.01 8.89 -1.01
CA TYR A 241 -17.07 8.50 -1.93
C TYR A 241 -17.98 9.69 -2.30
N HIS A 242 -18.41 10.45 -1.29
CA HIS A 242 -19.26 11.62 -1.51
C HIS A 242 -18.49 12.86 -1.96
N ILE A 243 -17.21 13.02 -1.60
CA ILE A 243 -16.32 14.06 -2.16
C ILE A 243 -16.12 13.82 -3.66
N GLY A 244 -15.87 12.58 -4.08
CA GLY A 244 -15.72 12.17 -5.48
C GLY A 244 -16.97 12.49 -6.29
N GLN A 245 -18.15 12.10 -5.78
CA GLN A 245 -19.44 12.48 -6.35
C GLN A 245 -19.61 14.00 -6.43
N PHE A 246 -19.34 14.74 -5.36
CA PHE A 246 -19.48 16.20 -5.33
C PHE A 246 -18.58 16.89 -6.35
N ILE A 247 -17.34 16.42 -6.54
CA ILE A 247 -16.41 16.98 -7.53
C ILE A 247 -16.86 16.59 -8.95
N GLU A 248 -17.29 15.34 -9.20
CA GLU A 248 -17.80 14.90 -10.50
C GLU A 248 -19.09 15.64 -10.91
N GLU A 249 -20.02 15.87 -9.98
CA GLU A 249 -21.24 16.66 -10.20
C GLU A 249 -20.94 18.15 -10.48
N LYS A 250 -19.90 18.69 -9.83
CA LYS A 250 -19.57 20.13 -9.87
C LYS A 250 -18.68 20.52 -11.05
N PHE A 251 -17.77 19.64 -11.47
CA PHE A 251 -16.76 19.92 -12.50
C PHE A 251 -16.80 18.93 -13.69
N GLY A 252 -17.50 17.80 -13.56
CA GLY A 252 -17.56 16.73 -14.55
C GLY A 252 -16.54 15.61 -14.33
N ALA A 253 -16.70 14.50 -15.05
CA ALA A 253 -15.70 13.43 -15.11
C ALA A 253 -14.46 13.88 -15.92
N ASN A 254 -13.28 13.36 -15.56
CA ASN A 254 -11.98 13.75 -16.11
C ASN A 254 -11.71 15.27 -16.03
N SER A 255 -12.19 15.93 -14.98
CA SER A 255 -12.09 17.39 -14.77
C SER A 255 -10.87 17.85 -13.99
N ILE A 256 -10.16 16.93 -13.33
CA ILE A 256 -8.97 17.20 -12.52
C ILE A 256 -7.70 16.98 -13.37
N GLU A 257 -6.64 17.78 -13.14
CA GLU A 257 -5.34 17.60 -13.79
C GLU A 257 -4.67 16.33 -13.26
N ALA A 258 -4.39 16.35 -11.96
CA ALA A 258 -3.84 15.24 -11.20
C ALA A 258 -4.36 15.27 -9.76
N ILE A 259 -4.44 14.08 -9.16
CA ILE A 259 -4.65 13.88 -7.74
C ILE A 259 -3.32 13.43 -7.13
N VAL A 260 -2.90 14.09 -6.06
CA VAL A 260 -1.87 13.56 -5.15
C VAL A 260 -2.52 13.33 -3.80
N ASP A 261 -2.49 12.09 -3.36
CA ASP A 261 -3.02 11.60 -2.10
C ASP A 261 -1.90 11.00 -1.25
N GLU A 262 -2.21 10.53 -0.05
CA GLU A 262 -1.28 9.89 0.87
C GLU A 262 -0.55 8.66 0.30
N GLY A 263 0.48 8.21 1.01
CA GLY A 263 1.25 7.03 0.61
C GLY A 263 2.62 6.96 1.28
N PRO A 264 3.60 6.28 0.67
CA PRO A 264 4.96 6.24 1.18
C PRO A 264 5.61 7.63 1.12
N VAL A 265 6.67 7.80 1.92
CA VAL A 265 7.51 9.00 1.88
C VAL A 265 8.27 9.12 0.55
N MET A 266 8.47 10.35 0.08
CA MET A 266 9.21 10.63 -1.16
C MET A 266 10.70 10.27 -1.10
N PHE A 267 11.29 10.05 0.07
CA PHE A 267 12.72 9.76 0.22
C PHE A 267 12.99 8.54 1.13
N LEU A 268 13.26 7.39 0.53
CA LEU A 268 13.56 6.14 1.23
C LEU A 268 14.97 5.62 0.90
N ASP A 269 15.77 5.24 1.89
CA ASP A 269 17.02 4.49 1.68
C ASP A 269 16.70 3.00 1.46
N PHE A 270 16.93 2.49 0.26
CA PHE A 270 16.49 1.14 -0.13
C PHE A 270 17.36 0.54 -1.23
N MET A 271 17.54 -0.79 -1.24
CA MET A 271 18.25 -1.56 -2.28
C MET A 271 19.66 -1.06 -2.70
N GLY A 272 20.28 -0.16 -1.94
CA GLY A 272 21.60 0.42 -2.20
C GLY A 272 21.60 1.91 -2.53
N ASP A 273 20.45 2.50 -2.87
CA ASP A 273 20.28 3.87 -3.34
C ASP A 273 19.18 4.61 -2.53
N TYR A 274 18.84 5.84 -2.93
CA TYR A 274 17.65 6.54 -2.45
C TYR A 274 16.53 6.43 -3.48
N TYR A 275 15.33 6.13 -3.02
CA TYR A 275 14.15 5.91 -3.88
C TYR A 275 13.02 6.86 -3.54
N SER A 276 12.34 7.34 -4.58
CA SER A 276 10.99 7.88 -4.50
C SER A 276 10.04 6.89 -5.16
N MET A 277 9.17 6.26 -4.37
CA MET A 277 8.22 5.26 -4.86
C MET A 277 6.86 5.90 -5.07
N ILE A 278 6.68 6.55 -6.22
CA ILE A 278 5.43 7.23 -6.56
C ILE A 278 4.39 6.14 -6.86
N ILE A 279 3.40 5.98 -5.98
CA ILE A 279 2.40 4.94 -6.14
C ILE A 279 1.43 5.37 -7.24
N SER A 280 1.57 4.75 -8.42
CA SER A 280 0.78 5.03 -9.62
C SER A 280 -0.37 4.02 -9.83
N GLY A 281 -0.45 2.98 -8.99
CA GLY A 281 -1.52 1.99 -9.02
C GLY A 281 -1.70 1.27 -7.68
N GLU A 282 -2.83 0.59 -7.51
CA GLU A 282 -3.25 -0.06 -6.27
C GLU A 282 -3.69 -1.50 -6.51
N LYS A 283 -3.60 -2.32 -5.46
CA LYS A 283 -4.16 -3.66 -5.44
C LYS A 283 -5.68 -3.63 -5.44
N GLY A 284 -6.28 -4.67 -6.01
CA GLY A 284 -7.70 -4.95 -5.81
C GLY A 284 -7.98 -5.43 -4.39
N TYR A 285 -9.25 -5.47 -4.01
CA TYR A 285 -9.71 -5.86 -2.68
C TYR A 285 -10.81 -6.92 -2.81
N SER A 286 -10.81 -7.95 -1.97
CA SER A 286 -11.95 -8.88 -1.87
C SER A 286 -11.93 -9.63 -0.55
N ASP A 287 -12.94 -9.43 0.28
CA ASP A 287 -13.22 -10.32 1.40
C ASP A 287 -14.17 -11.44 0.95
N LEU A 288 -13.87 -12.68 1.36
CA LEU A 288 -14.79 -13.81 1.20
C LEU A 288 -15.33 -14.25 2.56
N THR A 289 -16.64 -14.43 2.68
CA THR A 289 -17.22 -15.24 3.76
C THR A 289 -17.22 -16.70 3.34
N VAL A 290 -16.71 -17.57 4.20
CA VAL A 290 -16.89 -19.02 4.14
C VAL A 290 -17.80 -19.42 5.30
N GLU A 291 -18.99 -19.95 5.01
CA GLU A 291 -19.91 -20.49 6.00
C GLU A 291 -20.02 -22.01 5.85
N VAL A 292 -20.01 -22.74 6.96
CA VAL A 292 -20.33 -24.17 7.00
C VAL A 292 -21.55 -24.40 7.88
N ASN A 293 -22.67 -24.73 7.24
CA ASN A 293 -23.94 -25.05 7.87
C ASN A 293 -24.13 -26.56 8.02
N THR A 294 -24.64 -26.98 9.17
CA THR A 294 -24.93 -28.37 9.54
C THR A 294 -26.15 -28.44 10.47
N PRO A 295 -26.82 -29.60 10.62
CA PRO A 295 -27.98 -29.74 11.52
C PRO A 295 -27.72 -29.43 13.01
N GLY A 296 -26.44 -29.44 13.44
CA GLY A 296 -26.06 -29.43 14.85
C GLY A 296 -26.45 -30.73 15.56
N GLY A 297 -26.59 -30.69 16.89
CA GLY A 297 -26.94 -31.86 17.71
C GLY A 297 -26.45 -31.78 19.14
N HIS A 298 -26.57 -32.87 19.90
CA HIS A 298 -26.10 -32.97 21.28
C HIS A 298 -24.72 -33.62 21.34
N SER A 299 -23.75 -33.02 22.02
CA SER A 299 -22.34 -33.44 21.96
C SER A 299 -22.04 -34.84 22.54
N SER A 300 -23.00 -35.51 23.18
CA SER A 300 -22.85 -36.92 23.60
C SER A 300 -23.17 -37.94 22.49
N LEU A 301 -23.72 -37.49 21.36
CA LEU A 301 -24.01 -38.29 20.17
C LEU A 301 -23.54 -37.49 18.92
N PRO A 302 -22.23 -37.23 18.79
CA PRO A 302 -21.70 -36.46 17.68
C PRO A 302 -21.77 -37.24 16.36
N LYS A 303 -21.87 -36.52 15.23
CA LYS A 303 -21.42 -37.03 13.93
C LYS A 303 -19.88 -37.08 13.95
N ASP A 304 -19.29 -37.92 13.08
CA ASP A 304 -17.83 -38.09 12.97
C ASP A 304 -17.05 -36.78 12.79
N HIS A 305 -17.70 -35.77 12.19
CA HIS A 305 -17.16 -34.42 12.01
C HIS A 305 -18.18 -33.34 12.37
N THR A 306 -17.70 -32.23 12.90
CA THR A 306 -18.48 -31.01 13.20
C THR A 306 -18.21 -29.92 12.16
N SER A 307 -19.11 -28.95 12.07
CA SER A 307 -18.96 -27.71 11.30
C SER A 307 -17.61 -27.01 11.54
N ILE A 308 -17.16 -26.91 12.80
CA ILE A 308 -15.82 -26.40 13.15
C ILE A 308 -14.73 -27.25 12.48
N GLY A 309 -14.76 -28.58 12.64
CA GLY A 309 -13.76 -29.47 12.03
C GLY A 309 -13.76 -29.47 10.49
N MET A 310 -14.89 -29.13 9.87
CA MET A 310 -15.02 -28.96 8.42
C MET A 310 -14.41 -27.63 7.95
N ILE A 311 -14.75 -26.49 8.58
CA ILE A 311 -14.19 -25.19 8.18
C ILE A 311 -12.72 -25.05 8.56
N SER A 312 -12.27 -25.60 9.70
CA SER A 312 -10.83 -25.66 10.02
C SER A 312 -10.03 -26.44 8.98
N ARG A 313 -10.64 -27.40 8.28
CA ARG A 313 -9.99 -28.08 7.15
C ARG A 313 -9.91 -27.18 5.91
N PHE A 314 -10.95 -26.40 5.61
CA PHE A 314 -10.91 -25.39 4.54
C PHE A 314 -9.80 -24.37 4.80
N ILE A 315 -9.83 -23.75 5.99
CA ILE A 315 -8.88 -22.72 6.44
C ILE A 315 -7.45 -23.23 6.29
N TYR A 316 -7.14 -24.39 6.87
CA TYR A 316 -5.82 -25.01 6.77
C TYR A 316 -5.37 -25.26 5.32
N ASP A 317 -6.25 -25.78 4.45
CA ASP A 317 -5.89 -26.05 3.05
C ASP A 317 -5.72 -24.75 2.25
N TYR A 318 -6.47 -23.69 2.57
CA TYR A 318 -6.36 -22.37 1.94
C TYR A 318 -5.08 -21.62 2.33
N GLU A 319 -4.70 -21.67 3.61
CA GLU A 319 -3.47 -21.07 4.14
C GLU A 319 -2.21 -21.71 3.56
N ASN A 320 -2.19 -23.04 3.45
CA ASN A 320 -1.04 -23.80 2.93
C ASN A 320 -0.88 -23.71 1.39
N ASP A 321 -1.79 -23.02 0.70
CA ASP A 321 -1.84 -22.88 -0.77
C ASP A 321 -1.70 -21.40 -1.20
N PRO A 322 -0.67 -20.65 -0.76
CA PRO A 322 -0.56 -19.22 -1.03
C PRO A 322 -0.51 -18.92 -2.53
N PHE A 323 -1.10 -17.81 -2.96
CA PHE A 323 -1.07 -17.39 -4.36
C PHE A 323 0.37 -17.26 -4.88
N GLU A 324 0.60 -17.61 -6.14
CA GLU A 324 1.90 -17.43 -6.78
C GLU A 324 2.26 -15.94 -6.86
N ALA A 325 3.56 -15.64 -6.90
CA ALA A 325 4.02 -14.29 -7.19
C ALA A 325 4.04 -14.08 -8.71
N ILE A 326 3.54 -12.94 -9.17
CA ILE A 326 3.43 -12.60 -10.59
C ILE A 326 3.84 -11.14 -10.85
N LEU A 327 4.56 -10.94 -11.94
CA LEU A 327 4.91 -9.64 -12.49
C LEU A 327 4.40 -9.62 -13.95
N VAL A 328 3.50 -8.69 -14.24
CA VAL A 328 2.95 -8.43 -15.58
C VAL A 328 3.36 -7.04 -16.05
N PRO A 329 3.46 -6.74 -17.37
CA PRO A 329 3.91 -5.43 -17.87
C PRO A 329 3.07 -4.23 -17.42
N GLU A 330 1.84 -4.46 -16.99
CA GLU A 330 0.86 -3.48 -16.51
C GLU A 330 0.98 -3.20 -15.00
N ASN A 331 1.74 -4.00 -14.27
CA ASN A 331 2.03 -3.78 -12.85
C ASN A 331 3.08 -2.65 -12.73
N PRO A 332 2.85 -1.57 -11.95
CA PRO A 332 3.83 -0.49 -11.77
C PRO A 332 5.23 -0.96 -11.30
N MET A 333 5.32 -2.10 -10.59
CA MET A 333 6.63 -2.69 -10.24
C MET A 333 7.49 -3.03 -11.45
N MET A 334 6.93 -3.20 -12.65
CA MET A 334 7.72 -3.36 -13.88
C MET A 334 8.64 -2.14 -14.08
N GLY A 335 8.07 -0.93 -14.00
CA GLY A 335 8.82 0.32 -14.08
C GLY A 335 9.77 0.50 -12.90
N PHE A 336 9.40 0.08 -11.68
CA PHE A 336 10.34 0.06 -10.54
C PHE A 336 11.61 -0.72 -10.86
N PHE A 337 11.49 -1.96 -11.35
CA PHE A 337 12.66 -2.80 -11.65
C PHE A 337 13.42 -2.34 -12.91
N GLU A 338 12.77 -1.70 -13.87
CA GLU A 338 13.42 -1.05 -15.02
C GLU A 338 14.26 0.16 -14.57
N CYS A 339 13.67 1.09 -13.80
CA CYS A 339 14.37 2.23 -13.22
C CYS A 339 15.54 1.83 -12.33
N ALA A 340 15.30 0.91 -11.39
CA ALA A 340 16.33 0.43 -10.48
C ALA A 340 17.47 -0.30 -11.22
N ALA A 341 17.17 -0.97 -12.35
CA ALA A 341 18.19 -1.64 -13.16
C ALA A 341 18.99 -0.71 -14.09
N GLU A 342 18.39 0.37 -14.59
CA GLU A 342 19.07 1.39 -15.40
C GLU A 342 19.88 2.37 -14.56
N GLN A 343 19.33 2.82 -13.43
CA GLN A 343 19.86 3.94 -12.64
C GLN A 343 20.48 3.51 -11.30
N GLY A 344 20.23 2.28 -10.81
CA GLY A 344 20.62 1.84 -9.47
C GLY A 344 21.79 0.86 -9.39
N HIS A 345 22.39 0.78 -8.20
CA HIS A 345 23.56 -0.02 -7.85
C HIS A 345 23.22 -1.50 -7.55
N LEU A 346 22.29 -2.08 -8.32
CA LEU A 346 21.77 -3.42 -8.07
C LEU A 346 22.79 -4.55 -8.34
N PRO A 347 22.67 -5.71 -7.65
CA PRO A 347 23.41 -6.91 -8.02
C PRO A 347 23.16 -7.28 -9.49
N LYS A 348 24.23 -7.53 -10.26
CA LYS A 348 24.14 -7.72 -11.73
C LYS A 348 23.03 -8.66 -12.22
N PRO A 349 22.74 -9.83 -11.60
CA PRO A 349 21.64 -10.70 -12.05
C PRO A 349 20.26 -10.02 -11.99
N LEU A 350 20.04 -9.11 -11.04
CA LEU A 350 18.80 -8.35 -10.90
C LEU A 350 18.76 -7.15 -11.87
N ALA A 351 19.89 -6.50 -12.10
CA ALA A 351 20.00 -5.42 -13.11
C ALA A 351 19.80 -5.94 -14.55
N ASP A 352 20.41 -7.08 -14.89
CA ASP A 352 20.21 -7.72 -16.20
C ASP A 352 18.76 -8.19 -16.38
N ALA A 353 18.11 -8.62 -15.29
CA ALA A 353 16.70 -9.00 -15.29
C ALA A 353 15.77 -7.79 -15.46
N GLY A 354 15.94 -6.69 -14.70
CA GLY A 354 15.09 -5.49 -14.84
C GLY A 354 15.08 -4.96 -16.28
N LYS A 355 16.25 -4.90 -16.92
CA LYS A 355 16.44 -4.48 -18.33
C LYS A 355 15.82 -5.39 -19.39
N SER A 356 15.26 -6.54 -19.00
CA SER A 356 14.62 -7.50 -19.91
C SER A 356 13.25 -8.00 -19.43
N ALA A 357 12.76 -7.50 -18.29
CA ALA A 357 11.60 -8.03 -17.58
C ALA A 357 10.28 -7.93 -18.37
N ARG A 358 10.08 -6.93 -19.24
CA ARG A 358 8.89 -6.86 -20.09
C ARG A 358 8.81 -8.01 -21.09
N SER A 359 9.93 -8.41 -21.69
CA SER A 359 9.96 -9.39 -22.80
C SER A 359 10.34 -10.81 -22.38
N ASP A 360 11.30 -11.01 -21.47
CA ASP A 360 11.71 -12.35 -21.02
C ASP A 360 11.00 -12.77 -19.73
N LYS A 361 10.35 -13.96 -19.76
CA LYS A 361 9.80 -14.56 -18.54
C LYS A 361 10.91 -14.89 -17.53
N LYS A 362 12.07 -15.37 -17.95
CA LYS A 362 13.15 -15.78 -17.02
C LYS A 362 13.69 -14.60 -16.22
N ALA A 363 13.74 -13.42 -16.83
CA ALA A 363 14.06 -12.18 -16.14
C ALA A 363 13.04 -11.88 -15.02
N ARG A 364 11.74 -12.03 -15.31
CA ARG A 364 10.69 -11.94 -14.29
C ARG A 364 10.82 -13.01 -13.21
N ASP A 365 11.14 -14.25 -13.58
CA ASP A 365 11.38 -15.35 -12.62
C ASP A 365 12.54 -15.02 -11.66
N VAL A 366 13.61 -14.33 -12.11
CA VAL A 366 14.70 -13.82 -11.24
C VAL A 366 14.21 -12.72 -10.29
N ILE A 367 13.43 -11.75 -10.79
CA ILE A 367 12.86 -10.66 -9.97
C ILE A 367 11.91 -11.21 -8.91
N LEU A 368 11.06 -12.17 -9.26
CA LEU A 368 10.10 -12.82 -8.37
C LEU A 368 10.82 -13.64 -7.29
N SER A 369 11.91 -14.33 -7.65
CA SER A 369 12.77 -15.04 -6.70
C SER A 369 13.44 -14.09 -5.70
N TYR A 370 14.06 -12.99 -6.17
CA TYR A 370 14.64 -11.96 -5.29
C TYR A 370 13.59 -11.32 -4.37
N SER A 371 12.40 -11.04 -4.89
CA SER A 371 11.32 -10.39 -4.15
C SER A 371 10.62 -11.33 -3.15
N HIS A 372 10.74 -12.65 -3.31
CA HIS A 372 10.14 -13.61 -2.37
C HIS A 372 10.75 -13.54 -0.96
N ASP A 373 12.07 -13.32 -0.91
CA ASP A 373 12.86 -13.32 0.33
C ASP A 373 12.96 -11.90 0.94
N ASN A 374 12.50 -10.87 0.23
CA ASN A 374 12.38 -9.50 0.72
C ASN A 374 10.94 -9.20 1.14
N THR A 375 10.68 -9.14 2.45
CA THR A 375 9.33 -8.95 3.03
C THR A 375 8.56 -7.75 2.47
N PHE A 376 9.25 -6.64 2.15
CA PHE A 376 8.63 -5.44 1.59
C PHE A 376 8.17 -5.67 0.14
N LEU A 377 9.03 -6.22 -0.72
CA LEU A 377 8.70 -6.48 -2.13
C LEU A 377 7.71 -7.64 -2.31
N LYS A 378 7.71 -8.62 -1.40
CA LYS A 378 6.96 -9.88 -1.50
C LYS A 378 5.48 -9.70 -1.83
N TYR A 379 4.82 -8.73 -1.20
CA TYR A 379 3.38 -8.49 -1.37
C TYR A 379 3.04 -7.41 -2.40
N LEU A 380 4.06 -6.76 -2.99
CA LEU A 380 3.93 -5.90 -4.18
C LEU A 380 3.89 -6.72 -5.49
N LEU A 381 4.22 -8.01 -5.43
CA LEU A 381 4.20 -8.96 -6.56
C LEU A 381 3.32 -10.20 -6.30
N ARG A 382 2.44 -10.18 -5.29
CA ARG A 382 1.63 -11.36 -4.92
C ARG A 382 0.28 -10.95 -4.35
N THR A 383 -0.79 -11.67 -4.71
CA THR A 383 -2.09 -11.58 -4.01
C THR A 383 -1.91 -12.06 -2.57
N SER A 384 -2.10 -11.17 -1.60
CA SER A 384 -2.07 -11.55 -0.19
C SER A 384 -3.40 -12.18 0.21
N GLN A 385 -3.36 -13.01 1.26
CA GLN A 385 -4.53 -13.57 1.92
C GLN A 385 -4.33 -13.48 3.43
N ALA A 386 -5.40 -13.24 4.17
CA ALA A 386 -5.45 -13.33 5.62
C ALA A 386 -6.82 -13.92 6.04
N ILE A 387 -6.92 -14.48 7.25
CA ILE A 387 -8.16 -15.09 7.77
C ILE A 387 -8.44 -14.48 9.13
N ASP A 388 -9.11 -13.33 9.09
CA ASP A 388 -9.07 -12.34 10.17
C ASP A 388 -10.22 -12.50 11.17
N ILE A 389 -11.30 -13.17 10.76
CA ILE A 389 -12.50 -13.40 11.57
C ILE A 389 -12.89 -14.88 11.50
N ILE A 390 -13.22 -15.48 12.64
CA ILE A 390 -13.89 -16.79 12.73
C ILE A 390 -14.93 -16.79 13.86
N ASN A 391 -16.14 -17.30 13.61
CA ASN A 391 -17.23 -17.37 14.59
C ASN A 391 -17.90 -18.75 14.56
N GLY A 392 -18.19 -19.33 15.73
CA GLY A 392 -19.09 -20.49 15.82
C GLY A 392 -19.08 -21.25 17.15
N GLY A 393 -20.27 -21.62 17.61
CA GLY A 393 -20.49 -22.49 18.77
C GLY A 393 -20.80 -21.77 20.07
N ASP A 394 -21.98 -22.06 20.64
CA ASP A 394 -22.54 -21.31 21.78
C ASP A 394 -22.22 -21.92 23.16
N LYS A 395 -22.01 -23.24 23.22
CA LYS A 395 -21.77 -23.99 24.47
C LYS A 395 -21.15 -25.36 24.21
N ALA A 396 -20.35 -25.85 25.17
CA ALA A 396 -19.61 -27.11 25.06
C ALA A 396 -20.47 -28.38 24.83
N ASN A 397 -21.76 -28.37 25.19
CA ASN A 397 -22.67 -29.51 24.98
C ASN A 397 -23.70 -29.34 23.84
N SER A 398 -23.45 -28.42 22.90
CA SER A 398 -24.14 -28.36 21.61
C SER A 398 -23.12 -28.49 20.48
N LEU A 399 -23.48 -29.20 19.41
CA LEU A 399 -22.74 -29.12 18.15
C LEU A 399 -23.15 -27.80 17.43
N PRO A 400 -22.21 -26.98 16.94
CA PRO A 400 -22.54 -25.72 16.26
C PRO A 400 -23.25 -25.97 14.94
N ARG A 401 -24.31 -25.19 14.65
CA ARG A 401 -25.05 -25.30 13.39
C ARG A 401 -24.33 -24.62 12.23
N SER A 402 -24.13 -23.31 12.35
CA SER A 402 -23.29 -22.50 11.47
C SER A 402 -21.93 -22.26 12.13
N VAL A 403 -20.89 -22.18 11.30
CA VAL A 403 -19.57 -21.63 11.64
C VAL A 403 -19.10 -20.81 10.44
N THR A 404 -18.69 -19.57 10.64
CA THR A 404 -18.24 -18.65 9.59
C THR A 404 -16.78 -18.27 9.76
N ALA A 405 -16.10 -17.98 8.65
CA ALA A 405 -14.82 -17.31 8.61
C ALA A 405 -14.81 -16.24 7.50
N VAL A 406 -14.05 -15.16 7.69
CA VAL A 406 -13.81 -14.12 6.66
C VAL A 406 -12.35 -14.15 6.23
N ILE A 407 -12.12 -14.06 4.92
CA ILE A 407 -10.79 -14.16 4.30
C ILE A 407 -10.51 -12.89 3.48
N ASN A 408 -9.63 -12.01 3.97
CA ASN A 408 -9.21 -10.81 3.24
C ASN A 408 -8.26 -11.15 2.08
N HIS A 409 -8.41 -10.43 0.97
CA HIS A 409 -7.46 -10.46 -0.15
C HIS A 409 -7.10 -9.05 -0.61
N ARG A 410 -5.81 -8.79 -0.79
CA ARG A 410 -5.32 -7.68 -1.62
C ARG A 410 -4.76 -8.26 -2.92
N ILE A 411 -5.48 -8.07 -4.01
CA ILE A 411 -5.31 -8.74 -5.31
C ILE A 411 -4.24 -8.02 -6.15
N ILE A 412 -3.26 -8.75 -6.69
CA ILE A 412 -2.20 -8.17 -7.53
C ILE A 412 -2.58 -8.06 -9.01
N TYR A 413 -1.99 -7.11 -9.73
CA TYR A 413 -2.03 -7.07 -11.20
C TYR A 413 -1.64 -8.43 -11.82
N GLY A 414 -2.46 -8.94 -12.73
CA GLY A 414 -2.34 -10.31 -13.26
C GLY A 414 -3.09 -11.37 -12.45
N ASN A 415 -3.79 -10.99 -11.38
CA ASN A 415 -4.86 -11.75 -10.75
C ASN A 415 -6.16 -10.91 -10.77
N ASP A 416 -7.28 -11.59 -10.59
CA ASP A 416 -8.64 -11.05 -10.62
C ASP A 416 -9.56 -11.82 -9.67
N PHE A 417 -10.85 -11.48 -9.65
CA PHE A 417 -11.83 -12.19 -8.82
C PHE A 417 -11.97 -13.66 -9.20
N ASP A 418 -11.90 -14.01 -10.49
CA ASP A 418 -11.98 -15.39 -10.98
C ASP A 418 -10.82 -16.24 -10.46
N THR A 419 -9.64 -15.63 -10.29
CA THR A 419 -8.46 -16.23 -9.63
C THR A 419 -8.75 -16.57 -8.16
N ILE A 420 -9.42 -15.67 -7.41
CA ILE A 420 -9.80 -15.91 -6.01
C ILE A 420 -10.88 -17.00 -5.94
N TRP A 421 -11.92 -16.90 -6.79
CA TRP A 421 -13.04 -17.84 -6.84
C TRP A 421 -12.61 -19.25 -7.23
N SER A 422 -11.75 -19.41 -8.24
CA SER A 422 -11.22 -20.70 -8.66
C SER A 422 -10.52 -21.44 -7.50
N LYS A 423 -9.80 -20.70 -6.66
CA LYS A 423 -9.13 -21.25 -5.48
C LYS A 423 -10.09 -21.55 -4.32
N ALA A 424 -11.07 -20.68 -4.07
CA ALA A 424 -12.13 -20.95 -3.10
C ALA A 424 -12.94 -22.21 -3.48
N ALA A 425 -13.27 -22.37 -4.76
CA ALA A 425 -13.95 -23.55 -5.30
C ALA A 425 -13.08 -24.82 -5.20
N LYS A 426 -11.77 -24.76 -5.46
CA LYS A 426 -10.80 -25.86 -5.29
C LYS A 426 -10.82 -26.42 -3.85
N HIS A 427 -10.70 -25.54 -2.86
CA HIS A 427 -10.65 -25.94 -1.44
C HIS A 427 -12.04 -26.32 -0.90
N GLY A 428 -13.08 -25.59 -1.31
CA GLY A 428 -14.47 -25.92 -1.00
C GLY A 428 -14.86 -27.30 -1.54
N THR A 429 -14.48 -27.61 -2.79
CA THR A 429 -14.69 -28.94 -3.43
C THR A 429 -13.98 -30.05 -2.65
N THR A 430 -12.78 -29.79 -2.14
CA THR A 430 -12.00 -30.74 -1.33
C THR A 430 -12.71 -31.05 -0.01
N VAL A 431 -13.28 -30.04 0.65
CA VAL A 431 -14.07 -30.20 1.88
C VAL A 431 -15.42 -30.87 1.60
N ALA A 432 -16.16 -30.42 0.57
CA ALA A 432 -17.46 -30.95 0.18
C ALA A 432 -17.43 -32.46 -0.09
N ASN A 433 -16.49 -32.92 -0.91
CA ASN A 433 -16.31 -34.35 -1.21
C ASN A 433 -15.86 -35.15 0.01
N LYS A 434 -14.99 -34.59 0.87
CA LYS A 434 -14.45 -35.29 2.04
C LYS A 434 -15.50 -35.52 3.13
N TYR A 435 -16.43 -34.57 3.31
CA TYR A 435 -17.43 -34.61 4.39
C TYR A 435 -18.86 -34.91 3.89
N ASN A 436 -19.03 -35.12 2.58
CA ASN A 436 -20.32 -35.34 1.92
C ASN A 436 -21.34 -34.23 2.28
N ILE A 437 -20.95 -32.97 2.05
CA ILE A 437 -21.79 -31.77 2.21
C ILE A 437 -21.94 -31.05 0.87
N GLY A 438 -22.99 -30.23 0.73
CA GLY A 438 -23.16 -29.34 -0.42
C GLY A 438 -22.12 -28.22 -0.49
N LEU A 439 -22.07 -27.52 -1.60
CA LEU A 439 -21.19 -26.39 -1.87
C LEU A 439 -21.85 -25.39 -2.81
N THR A 440 -21.97 -24.14 -2.37
CA THR A 440 -22.29 -22.98 -3.20
C THR A 440 -21.10 -22.02 -3.19
N VAL A 441 -20.69 -21.50 -4.36
CA VAL A 441 -19.61 -20.52 -4.50
C VAL A 441 -20.07 -19.42 -5.43
N ASN A 442 -20.10 -18.16 -4.97
CA ASN A 442 -20.56 -17.01 -5.75
C ASN A 442 -21.93 -17.26 -6.42
N ASP A 443 -22.90 -17.71 -5.61
CA ASP A 443 -24.25 -18.15 -5.98
C ASP A 443 -24.35 -19.39 -6.92
N GLU A 444 -23.24 -19.93 -7.42
CA GLU A 444 -23.23 -21.19 -8.20
C GLU A 444 -23.22 -22.42 -7.29
N VAL A 445 -24.22 -23.30 -7.43
CA VAL A 445 -24.32 -24.56 -6.68
C VAL A 445 -23.48 -25.65 -7.36
N LEU A 446 -22.27 -25.86 -6.85
CA LEU A 446 -21.32 -26.87 -7.34
C LEU A 446 -21.65 -28.28 -6.82
N PHE A 447 -22.14 -28.38 -5.57
CA PHE A 447 -22.67 -29.62 -5.00
C PHE A 447 -23.98 -29.32 -4.24
N PRO A 448 -25.06 -30.09 -4.44
CA PRO A 448 -26.32 -29.87 -3.72
C PRO A 448 -26.19 -30.17 -2.22
N GLU A 449 -26.98 -29.49 -1.39
CA GLU A 449 -27.05 -29.73 0.07
C GLU A 449 -27.39 -31.19 0.39
N THR A 450 -26.80 -31.71 1.48
CA THR A 450 -27.01 -33.09 1.95
C THR A 450 -27.55 -33.10 3.39
N GLU A 451 -27.88 -34.28 3.92
CA GLU A 451 -28.21 -34.46 5.35
C GLU A 451 -27.06 -34.13 6.33
N ASN A 452 -25.85 -33.88 5.82
CA ASN A 452 -24.73 -33.36 6.60
C ASN A 452 -24.64 -31.83 6.57
N GLY A 453 -25.31 -31.18 5.62
CA GLY A 453 -25.37 -29.73 5.43
C GLY A 453 -24.67 -29.27 4.15
N ASN A 454 -24.15 -28.04 4.18
CA ASN A 454 -23.51 -27.37 3.05
C ASN A 454 -22.44 -26.36 3.48
N MET A 455 -21.51 -26.09 2.58
CA MET A 455 -20.63 -24.92 2.59
C MET A 455 -21.18 -23.86 1.63
N VAL A 456 -21.13 -22.59 2.04
CA VAL A 456 -21.44 -21.44 1.19
C VAL A 456 -20.22 -20.52 1.20
N ILE A 457 -19.77 -20.07 0.02
CA ILE A 457 -18.71 -19.08 -0.13
C ILE A 457 -19.25 -17.90 -0.95
N SER A 458 -19.31 -16.72 -0.33
CA SER A 458 -19.82 -15.48 -0.91
C SER A 458 -18.84 -14.33 -0.66
N TYR A 459 -19.03 -13.19 -1.32
CA TYR A 459 -18.34 -11.97 -0.90
C TYR A 459 -18.76 -11.56 0.53
N PHE A 460 -17.85 -10.87 1.20
CA PHE A 460 -18.14 -10.01 2.34
C PHE A 460 -17.88 -8.57 1.89
N GLY A 461 -18.81 -7.64 2.17
CA GLY A 461 -18.73 -6.27 1.67
C GLY A 461 -18.73 -6.15 0.14
N THR A 462 -18.02 -5.13 -0.37
CA THR A 462 -17.94 -4.81 -1.81
C THR A 462 -16.52 -5.05 -2.32
N PRO A 463 -16.30 -5.92 -3.33
CA PRO A 463 -14.98 -6.17 -3.89
C PRO A 463 -14.54 -5.05 -4.85
N LEU A 464 -13.23 -4.77 -4.88
CA LEU A 464 -12.60 -3.73 -5.71
C LEU A 464 -11.60 -4.37 -6.69
N LYS A 465 -11.57 -3.92 -7.94
CA LYS A 465 -10.55 -4.35 -8.92
C LYS A 465 -9.23 -3.64 -8.65
N THR A 466 -8.12 -4.13 -9.23
CA THR A 466 -6.86 -3.37 -9.28
C THR A 466 -7.10 -2.02 -9.95
N ALA A 467 -6.54 -0.93 -9.42
CA ALA A 467 -6.68 0.39 -10.02
C ALA A 467 -6.08 0.41 -11.44
N LYS A 468 -6.55 1.33 -12.30
CA LYS A 468 -5.83 1.65 -13.53
C LYS A 468 -4.50 2.30 -13.17
N ALA A 469 -3.40 1.77 -13.67
CA ALA A 469 -2.08 2.37 -13.44
C ALA A 469 -1.97 3.72 -14.19
N THR A 470 -1.55 4.75 -13.48
CA THR A 470 -1.24 6.07 -14.05
C THR A 470 -0.01 5.98 -14.96
N SER A 471 -0.02 6.69 -16.08
CA SER A 471 1.08 6.67 -17.06
C SER A 471 2.33 7.40 -16.57
N THR A 472 3.50 6.80 -16.79
CA THR A 472 4.83 7.41 -16.61
C THR A 472 5.28 8.25 -17.81
N GLU A 473 4.50 8.28 -18.89
CA GLU A 473 4.88 8.96 -20.14
C GLU A 473 4.13 10.30 -20.33
N SER A 474 3.49 10.82 -19.27
CA SER A 474 2.77 12.10 -19.31
C SER A 474 3.68 13.28 -19.01
N GLU A 475 3.35 14.45 -19.58
CA GLU A 475 4.01 15.72 -19.28
C GLU A 475 3.96 16.04 -17.78
N PHE A 476 2.80 15.81 -17.15
CA PHE A 476 2.63 15.93 -15.71
C PHE A 476 3.55 15.00 -14.90
N TRP A 477 3.73 13.74 -15.30
CA TRP A 477 4.68 12.84 -14.63
C TRP A 477 6.11 13.37 -14.72
N GLY A 478 6.54 13.81 -15.91
CA GLY A 478 7.87 14.38 -16.11
C GLY A 478 8.12 15.63 -15.25
N GLU A 479 7.13 16.51 -15.15
CA GLU A 479 7.20 17.74 -14.35
C GLU A 479 7.14 17.46 -12.84
N PHE A 480 6.19 16.63 -12.39
CA PHE A 480 6.04 16.26 -10.97
C PHE A 480 7.26 15.51 -10.43
N THR A 481 7.77 14.53 -11.17
CA THR A 481 8.98 13.80 -10.77
C THR A 481 10.24 14.67 -10.89
N GLY A 482 10.30 15.58 -11.87
CA GLY A 482 11.37 16.58 -11.97
C GLY A 482 11.41 17.55 -10.78
N LEU A 483 10.24 17.92 -10.24
CA LEU A 483 10.10 18.77 -9.05
C LEU A 483 10.53 18.02 -7.78
N ILE A 484 10.09 16.77 -7.61
CA ILE A 484 10.54 15.89 -6.50
C ILE A 484 12.07 15.70 -6.56
N LYS A 485 12.64 15.51 -7.75
CA LYS A 485 14.09 15.34 -7.92
C LYS A 485 14.85 16.57 -7.46
N SER A 486 14.45 17.77 -7.89
CA SER A 486 15.12 18.99 -7.45
C SER A 486 14.90 19.30 -5.97
N PHE A 487 13.71 19.06 -5.42
CA PHE A 487 13.48 19.28 -3.99
C PHE A 487 14.45 18.45 -3.12
N TYR A 488 14.63 17.15 -3.41
CA TYR A 488 15.52 16.33 -2.60
C TYR A 488 17.02 16.48 -2.92
N GLU A 489 17.39 16.69 -4.19
CA GLU A 489 18.80 16.82 -4.58
C GLU A 489 19.38 18.24 -4.47
N ASP A 490 18.54 19.28 -4.47
CA ASP A 490 18.99 20.69 -4.41
C ASP A 490 18.63 21.38 -3.07
N GLU A 491 17.47 21.10 -2.48
CA GLU A 491 16.97 21.81 -1.29
C GLU A 491 17.17 21.06 0.03
N VAL A 492 16.85 19.76 0.07
CA VAL A 492 16.78 19.00 1.33
C VAL A 492 18.08 18.26 1.67
N PHE A 493 18.74 17.64 0.69
CA PHE A 493 19.94 16.82 0.91
C PHE A 493 21.04 16.95 -0.16
N PRO A 494 21.44 18.16 -0.59
CA PRO A 494 22.48 18.33 -1.62
C PRO A 494 23.79 17.60 -1.31
N GLU A 495 24.16 17.52 -0.02
CA GLU A 495 25.38 16.86 0.46
C GLU A 495 25.40 15.33 0.22
N LYS A 496 24.24 14.68 0.09
CA LYS A 496 24.16 13.23 -0.18
C LYS A 496 24.59 12.87 -1.59
N PHE A 497 24.51 13.82 -2.53
CA PHE A 497 24.68 13.56 -3.96
C PHE A 497 26.03 14.00 -4.52
N GLU A 498 26.78 14.86 -3.81
CA GLU A 498 28.11 15.35 -4.21
C GLU A 498 29.10 14.23 -4.60
N THR A 499 28.99 13.07 -3.95
CA THR A 499 29.92 11.94 -4.11
C THR A 499 29.53 10.93 -5.18
N GLY A 500 28.27 10.95 -5.65
CA GLY A 500 27.70 9.89 -6.49
C GLY A 500 27.68 8.50 -5.85
N ALA A 501 27.83 8.38 -4.52
CA ALA A 501 27.86 7.10 -3.82
C ALA A 501 26.49 6.41 -3.73
N LYS A 502 25.41 7.17 -3.91
CA LYS A 502 24.02 6.73 -4.09
C LYS A 502 23.32 7.67 -5.06
N ASN A 503 22.40 7.15 -5.85
CA ASN A 503 21.53 7.93 -6.74
C ASN A 503 20.17 8.19 -6.05
N PHE A 504 19.47 9.25 -6.45
CA PHE A 504 18.03 9.40 -6.13
C PHE A 504 17.20 9.02 -7.36
N ILE A 505 16.51 7.88 -7.23
CA ILE A 505 15.81 7.19 -8.32
C ILE A 505 14.31 7.31 -8.07
N ILE A 506 13.63 8.01 -8.97
CA ILE A 506 12.17 8.17 -8.90
C ILE A 506 11.55 7.07 -9.75
N THR A 507 10.56 6.39 -9.17
CA THR A 507 10.02 5.12 -9.68
C THR A 507 8.51 5.09 -9.61
N PRO A 508 7.81 4.52 -10.61
CA PRO A 508 6.42 4.08 -10.43
C PRO A 508 6.41 2.87 -9.48
N SER A 509 5.41 2.81 -8.62
CA SER A 509 5.24 1.71 -7.67
C SER A 509 3.76 1.49 -7.34
N ILE A 510 3.49 0.53 -6.45
CA ILE A 510 2.17 0.04 -6.07
C ILE A 510 2.14 -0.10 -4.54
N MET A 511 1.01 0.19 -3.90
CA MET A 511 0.82 -0.05 -2.46
C MET A 511 0.09 -1.37 -2.19
N THR A 512 0.28 -1.93 -0.99
CA THR A 512 -0.43 -3.13 -0.54
C THR A 512 -1.87 -2.85 -0.08
N GLY A 513 -2.10 -1.66 0.47
CA GLY A 513 -3.41 -1.16 0.87
C GLY A 513 -4.19 -0.55 -0.31
N ASN A 514 -5.11 0.33 0.05
CA ASN A 514 -5.80 1.28 -0.81
C ASN A 514 -5.96 2.56 0.00
N THR A 515 -6.20 3.70 -0.65
CA THR A 515 -6.57 4.96 0.01
C THR A 515 -7.93 5.45 -0.49
N ASP A 516 -8.40 6.57 0.03
CA ASP A 516 -9.58 7.33 -0.43
C ASP A 516 -9.66 7.49 -1.97
N THR A 517 -8.51 7.53 -2.67
CA THR A 517 -8.42 7.55 -4.15
C THR A 517 -9.20 6.48 -4.90
N ARG A 518 -9.55 5.34 -4.28
CA ARG A 518 -10.47 4.34 -4.87
C ARG A 518 -11.81 4.95 -5.33
N HIS A 519 -12.21 6.07 -4.73
CA HIS A 519 -13.44 6.82 -5.01
C HIS A 519 -13.27 7.91 -6.07
N TYR A 520 -12.04 8.20 -6.49
CA TYR A 520 -11.70 9.33 -7.36
C TYR A 520 -11.33 8.94 -8.81
N TRP A 521 -11.43 7.65 -9.18
CA TRP A 521 -11.02 7.15 -10.50
C TRP A 521 -11.78 7.76 -11.71
N ASN A 522 -12.96 8.37 -11.50
CA ASN A 522 -13.67 9.11 -12.54
C ASN A 522 -13.10 10.53 -12.78
N LEU A 523 -12.33 11.09 -11.84
CA LEU A 523 -11.95 12.50 -11.82
C LEU A 523 -10.72 12.81 -12.69
N THR A 524 -9.78 11.87 -12.82
CA THR A 524 -8.60 11.95 -13.70
C THR A 524 -7.95 10.58 -13.88
N ASP A 525 -7.15 10.42 -14.95
CA ASP A 525 -6.24 9.28 -15.14
C ASP A 525 -4.89 9.46 -14.41
N ASN A 526 -4.62 10.65 -13.87
CA ASN A 526 -3.38 11.00 -13.16
C ASN A 526 -3.58 10.92 -11.63
N ILE A 527 -3.47 9.74 -11.04
CA ILE A 527 -3.72 9.53 -9.59
C ILE A 527 -2.49 8.95 -8.90
N PHE A 528 -1.78 9.83 -8.18
CA PHE A 528 -0.56 9.51 -7.43
C PHE A 528 -0.85 9.42 -5.93
N ARG A 529 -0.12 8.54 -5.25
CA ARG A 529 -0.21 8.31 -3.80
C ARG A 529 1.21 8.37 -3.22
N VAL A 530 1.57 9.49 -2.60
CA VAL A 530 2.93 9.77 -2.11
C VAL A 530 2.92 11.03 -1.24
N GLN A 531 3.64 11.02 -0.12
CA GLN A 531 3.77 12.20 0.75
C GLN A 531 5.24 12.67 0.86
N PRO A 532 5.53 13.98 0.92
CA PRO A 532 6.89 14.46 1.12
C PRO A 532 7.36 14.11 2.53
N GLY A 533 8.57 13.56 2.63
CA GLY A 533 9.15 13.08 3.89
C GLY A 533 10.41 12.26 3.68
N SER A 534 11.14 12.05 4.77
CA SER A 534 12.31 11.16 4.82
C SER A 534 12.32 10.22 6.04
N LEU A 535 11.17 10.10 6.71
CA LEU A 535 10.91 9.17 7.80
C LEU A 535 11.07 7.72 7.33
N ASN A 536 11.80 6.91 8.10
CA ASN A 536 11.73 5.47 7.93
C ASN A 536 10.36 4.97 8.42
N ILE A 537 9.43 4.75 7.49
CA ILE A 537 8.04 4.34 7.78
C ILE A 537 7.94 3.03 8.61
N PHE A 538 8.98 2.18 8.57
CA PHE A 538 9.02 0.95 9.37
C PHE A 538 9.27 1.19 10.87
N ASP A 539 9.85 2.34 11.24
CA ASP A 539 10.10 2.70 12.63
C ASP A 539 8.96 3.55 13.23
N ALA A 540 8.05 4.06 12.40
CA ALA A 540 7.03 5.07 12.72
C ALA A 540 5.84 4.56 13.56
N ASN A 541 5.68 3.24 13.71
CA ASN A 541 4.57 2.58 14.39
C ASN A 541 3.17 2.96 13.87
N VAL A 542 3.01 3.17 12.57
CA VAL A 542 1.70 3.40 11.91
C VAL A 542 0.71 2.31 12.34
N HIS A 543 -0.50 2.71 12.74
CA HIS A 543 -1.58 1.93 13.37
C HIS A 543 -1.23 1.24 14.71
N GLY A 544 0.05 1.06 15.03
CA GLY A 544 0.53 0.55 16.30
C GLY A 544 0.45 1.56 17.45
N PRO A 545 0.88 1.16 18.66
CA PRO A 545 1.04 2.06 19.79
C PRO A 545 2.35 2.84 19.69
N ASN A 546 2.37 4.07 20.21
CA ASN A 546 3.53 4.97 20.16
C ASN A 546 3.91 5.37 18.71
N GLU A 547 2.90 5.66 17.90
CA GLU A 547 3.03 6.28 16.58
C GLU A 547 3.73 7.64 16.65
N TRP A 548 4.63 7.92 15.70
CA TRP A 548 5.40 9.16 15.65
C TRP A 548 5.89 9.56 14.26
N VAL A 549 6.05 10.88 14.06
CA VAL A 549 6.73 11.50 12.91
C VAL A 549 7.83 12.44 13.41
N ASP A 550 8.94 12.57 12.68
CA ASP A 550 9.97 13.56 12.96
C ASP A 550 9.61 14.94 12.40
N LEU A 551 10.13 16.00 13.03
CA LEU A 551 9.91 17.38 12.59
C LEU A 551 10.43 17.64 11.17
N THR A 552 11.52 16.99 10.75
CA THR A 552 12.09 17.22 9.40
C THR A 552 11.14 16.72 8.31
N THR A 553 10.52 15.57 8.50
CA THR A 553 9.48 15.02 7.62
C THR A 553 8.26 15.92 7.55
N HIS A 554 7.74 16.41 8.68
CA HIS A 554 6.60 17.32 8.66
C HIS A 554 6.93 18.66 7.97
N LEU A 555 8.13 19.22 8.19
CA LEU A 555 8.58 20.44 7.49
C LEU A 555 8.82 20.23 5.99
N GLN A 556 9.28 19.04 5.57
CA GLN A 556 9.37 18.68 4.15
C GLN A 556 7.99 18.66 3.48
N SER A 557 6.94 18.17 4.17
CA SER A 557 5.56 18.24 3.66
C SER A 557 5.16 19.69 3.38
N ILE A 558 5.37 20.59 4.35
CA ILE A 558 5.03 22.02 4.23
C ILE A 558 5.81 22.69 3.09
N SER A 559 7.14 22.54 3.05
CA SER A 559 7.97 23.23 2.05
C SER A 559 7.82 22.66 0.65
N PHE A 560 7.63 21.34 0.50
CA PHE A 560 7.31 20.74 -0.80
C PHE A 560 5.97 21.24 -1.31
N TYR A 561 4.89 21.19 -0.51
CA TYR A 561 3.57 21.58 -0.98
C TYR A 561 3.45 23.08 -1.24
N TYR A 562 4.14 23.93 -0.48
CA TYR A 562 4.25 25.35 -0.78
C TYR A 562 4.86 25.58 -2.18
N ASN A 563 5.99 24.93 -2.48
CA ASN A 563 6.64 25.02 -3.79
C ASN A 563 5.83 24.33 -4.91
N TYR A 564 5.17 23.21 -4.65
CA TYR A 564 4.33 22.49 -5.61
C TYR A 564 3.10 23.32 -6.03
N ILE A 565 2.39 23.93 -5.06
CA ILE A 565 1.23 24.78 -5.37
C ILE A 565 1.71 26.04 -6.12
N SER A 566 2.82 26.67 -5.71
CA SER A 566 3.41 27.77 -6.47
C SER A 566 3.86 27.35 -7.88
N HIS A 567 4.41 26.14 -8.03
CA HIS A 567 4.87 25.63 -9.32
C HIS A 567 3.71 25.44 -10.31
N PHE A 568 2.71 24.65 -9.92
CA PHE A 568 1.61 24.24 -10.80
C PHE A 568 0.45 25.23 -10.90
N SER A 569 0.32 26.16 -9.95
CA SER A 569 -0.91 26.97 -9.80
C SER A 569 -0.72 28.47 -9.62
N ILE A 570 0.47 28.94 -9.24
CA ILE A 570 0.77 30.39 -9.25
C ILE A 570 1.42 30.77 -10.58
N LYS A 571 0.91 31.87 -11.14
CA LYS A 571 1.36 32.44 -12.41
C LYS A 571 2.85 32.78 -12.38
N GLY A 572 3.57 32.42 -13.44
CA GLY A 572 4.97 32.85 -13.61
C GLY A 572 5.08 34.35 -13.91
N GLU A 573 6.11 34.99 -13.36
CA GLU A 573 6.51 36.38 -13.66
C GLU A 573 7.26 36.50 -15.01
#